data_AF-A0A7I8F382-F1
#
_entry.id   AF-A0A7I8F382-F1
#
_cell.length_a   1.000
_cell.length_b   1.000
_cell.length_c   1.000
_cell.angle_alpha   90.00
_cell.angle_beta   90.00
_cell.angle_gamma   90.00
#
_symmetry.space_group_name_H-M   'P 1'
#
loop_
_entity.id
_entity.type
_entity.pdbx_description
1 polymer ?
#
loop_
_entity_poly.entity_id
_entity_poly.type
_entity_poly.pdbx_seq_one_letter_code
_entity_poly.pdbx_strand_id
1 'polypeptide(L)'
;MERNNLYAVFHSPTYCERYAEFLKSDFPRLPLTSNPDLFRMLCALGERLVELHLLEKIGKITTRYPVNGNHVVEKVSYTHDPNEPEKGRVWINKEQYFKGVTPVVWEFRVGGYQVCQK
;
A
#
# COMPACT_ATOMS: atom_id res chain seq x y z
N MET A 1 -16.42 6.75 18.03
CA MET A 1 -16.40 6.16 16.67
C MET A 1 -16.06 7.23 15.61
N GLU A 2 -15.21 8.24 15.91
CA GLU A 2 -15.03 9.41 15.02
C GLU A 2 -13.60 9.99 15.03
N ARG A 3 -12.56 9.16 14.87
CA ARG A 3 -11.16 9.65 14.87
C ARG A 3 -10.32 9.23 13.66
N ASN A 4 -10.91 8.58 12.66
CA ASN A 4 -10.14 8.04 11.53
C ASN A 4 -9.99 9.01 10.35
N ASN A 5 -10.60 10.21 10.37
CA ASN A 5 -10.41 11.20 9.30
C ASN A 5 -8.93 11.58 9.08
N LEU A 6 -8.14 11.61 10.17
CA LEU A 6 -6.70 11.86 10.12
C LEU A 6 -5.99 10.86 9.20
N TYR A 7 -6.34 9.58 9.33
CA TYR A 7 -5.76 8.50 8.56
C TYR A 7 -6.10 8.63 7.07
N ALA A 8 -7.35 8.99 6.75
CA ALA A 8 -7.76 9.25 5.38
C ALA A 8 -6.99 10.42 4.75
N VAL A 9 -6.83 11.53 5.48
CA VAL A 9 -6.17 12.74 4.97
C VAL A 9 -4.69 12.49 4.74
N PHE A 10 -3.98 11.84 5.68
CA PHE A 10 -2.54 11.60 5.56
C PHE A 10 -2.19 10.50 4.55
N HIS A 11 -3.14 9.65 4.18
CA HIS A 11 -2.99 8.70 3.07
C HIS A 11 -3.48 9.24 1.72
N SER A 12 -3.89 10.52 1.63
CA SER A 12 -4.30 11.14 0.37
C SER A 12 -3.08 11.58 -0.46
N PRO A 13 -2.92 11.11 -1.71
CA PRO A 13 -1.83 11.56 -2.59
C PRO A 13 -1.82 13.08 -2.78
N THR A 14 -3.00 13.68 -2.97
CA THR A 14 -3.14 15.13 -3.17
C THR A 14 -2.70 15.92 -1.93
N TYR A 15 -2.92 15.40 -0.72
CA TYR A 15 -2.42 16.02 0.51
C TYR A 15 -0.90 15.93 0.57
N CYS A 16 -0.34 14.73 0.36
CA CYS A 16 1.10 14.50 0.39
C CYS A 16 1.86 15.35 -0.65
N GLU A 17 1.33 15.48 -1.86
CA GLU A 17 1.90 16.31 -2.92
C GLU A 17 1.82 17.80 -2.58
N ARG A 18 0.65 18.29 -2.16
CA ARG A 18 0.42 19.71 -1.87
C ARG A 18 1.28 20.21 -0.71
N TYR A 19 1.51 19.38 0.29
CA TYR A 19 2.25 19.75 1.50
C TYR A 19 3.66 19.15 1.56
N ALA A 20 4.18 18.58 0.46
CA ALA A 20 5.45 17.85 0.41
C ALA A 20 6.63 18.60 1.04
N GLU A 21 6.78 19.89 0.77
CA GLU A 21 7.86 20.72 1.32
C GLU A 21 7.73 20.93 2.84
N PHE A 22 6.50 21.10 3.35
CA PHE A 22 6.26 21.25 4.78
C PHE A 22 6.44 19.94 5.54
N LEU A 23 6.00 18.82 4.97
CA LEU A 23 6.11 17.49 5.57
C LEU A 23 7.55 17.03 5.77
N LYS A 24 8.52 17.60 5.04
CA LYS A 24 9.94 17.33 5.22
C LYS A 24 10.57 18.05 6.42
N SER A 25 9.97 19.15 6.87
CA SER A 25 10.60 20.08 7.83
C SER A 25 9.84 20.25 9.14
N ASP A 26 8.53 19.96 9.17
CA ASP A 26 7.68 20.14 10.35
C ASP A 26 6.58 19.07 10.41
N PHE A 27 5.89 18.98 11.55
CA PHE A 27 4.80 18.03 11.75
C PHE A 27 3.61 18.27 10.80
N PRO A 28 2.95 17.20 10.33
CA PRO A 28 1.82 17.31 9.42
C PRO A 28 0.65 18.04 10.06
N ARG A 29 0.04 18.97 9.31
CA ARG A 29 -1.15 19.72 9.76
C ARG A 29 -2.40 19.10 9.16
N LEU A 30 -3.40 18.83 10.01
CA LEU A 30 -4.67 18.27 9.56
C LEU A 30 -5.61 19.40 9.07
N PRO A 31 -5.91 19.50 7.77
CA PRO A 31 -7.00 20.36 7.30
C PRO A 31 -8.33 19.81 7.79
N LEU A 32 -9.09 20.66 8.48
CA LEU A 32 -10.46 20.37 8.89
C LEU A 32 -11.44 20.99 7.91
N THR A 33 -12.45 20.23 7.53
CA THR A 33 -13.56 20.73 6.71
C THR A 33 -14.73 21.15 7.60
N SER A 34 -15.39 22.24 7.24
CA SER A 34 -16.67 22.65 7.84
C SER A 34 -17.87 21.90 7.26
N ASN A 35 -17.68 21.14 6.17
CA ASN A 35 -18.73 20.34 5.57
C ASN A 35 -18.89 19.01 6.35
N PRO A 36 -20.03 18.79 7.03
CA PRO A 36 -20.22 17.60 7.87
C PRO A 36 -20.26 16.30 7.07
N ASP A 37 -20.76 16.32 5.84
CA ASP A 37 -20.86 15.13 5.01
C ASP A 37 -19.48 14.71 4.50
N LEU A 38 -18.66 15.67 4.08
CA LEU A 38 -17.27 15.40 3.73
C LEU A 38 -16.49 14.85 4.93
N PHE A 39 -16.70 15.41 6.13
CA PHE A 39 -16.06 14.90 7.34
C PHE A 39 -16.42 13.44 7.63
N ARG A 40 -17.71 13.09 7.53
CA ARG A 40 -18.18 11.69 7.70
C ARG A 40 -17.58 10.75 6.66
N MET A 41 -17.51 11.18 5.40
CA MET A 41 -16.86 10.40 4.34
C MET A 41 -15.39 10.13 4.64
N LEU A 42 -14.65 11.14 5.12
CA LEU A 42 -13.25 10.99 5.52
C LEU A 42 -13.09 10.02 6.70
N CYS A 43 -13.95 10.11 7.71
CA CYS A 43 -13.96 9.15 8.81
C CYS A 43 -14.17 7.71 8.31
N ALA A 44 -15.14 7.48 7.43
CA ALA A 44 -15.44 6.16 6.89
C ALA A 44 -14.31 5.58 6.02
N LEU A 45 -13.68 6.42 5.18
CA LEU A 45 -12.52 6.01 4.39
C LEU A 45 -11.33 5.68 5.29
N GLY A 46 -11.11 6.49 6.33
CA GLY A 46 -10.05 6.27 7.30
C GLY A 46 -10.23 4.97 8.06
N GLU A 47 -11.45 4.69 8.52
CA GLU A 47 -11.81 3.42 9.17
C GLU A 47 -11.45 2.24 8.27
N ARG A 48 -11.87 2.28 7.00
CA ARG A 48 -11.61 1.23 6.02
C ARG A 48 -10.11 1.02 5.80
N LEU A 49 -9.33 2.09 5.73
CA LEU A 49 -7.88 1.99 5.58
C LEU A 49 -7.22 1.38 6.83
N VAL A 50 -7.66 1.77 8.02
CA VAL A 50 -7.18 1.19 9.29
C VAL A 50 -7.49 -0.30 9.35
N GLU A 51 -8.72 -0.71 9.07
CA GLU A 51 -9.12 -2.13 9.06
C GLU A 51 -8.27 -2.95 8.08
N LEU A 52 -7.95 -2.39 6.90
CA LEU A 52 -7.10 -3.05 5.90
C LEU A 52 -5.64 -3.13 6.35
N HIS A 53 -5.08 -2.06 6.94
CA HIS A 53 -3.69 -2.02 7.38
C HIS A 53 -3.44 -2.82 8.68
N LEU A 54 -4.48 -3.02 9.50
CA LEU A 54 -4.45 -3.92 10.66
C LEU A 54 -4.80 -5.37 10.29
N LEU A 55 -5.12 -5.64 9.02
CA LEU A 55 -5.56 -6.95 8.53
C LEU A 55 -6.82 -7.51 9.23
N GLU A 56 -7.59 -6.65 9.89
CA GLU A 56 -8.93 -6.98 10.42
C GLU A 56 -9.91 -7.28 9.28
N LYS A 57 -9.69 -6.62 8.13
CA LYS A 57 -10.31 -6.97 6.86
C LYS A 57 -9.22 -7.28 5.83
N ILE A 58 -9.47 -8.31 5.04
CA ILE A 58 -8.58 -8.68 3.94
C ILE A 58 -9.17 -8.14 2.64
N GLY A 59 -8.34 -7.41 1.89
CA GLY A 59 -8.69 -6.96 0.55
C GLY A 59 -8.82 -8.11 -0.46
N LYS A 60 -9.08 -7.77 -1.72
CA LYS A 60 -9.12 -8.78 -2.78
C LYS A 60 -7.70 -9.34 -3.00
N ILE A 61 -7.51 -10.62 -2.68
CA ILE A 61 -6.26 -11.33 -2.98
C ILE A 61 -6.24 -11.65 -4.49
N THR A 62 -5.30 -11.04 -5.21
CA THR A 62 -5.09 -11.27 -6.65
C THR A 62 -3.84 -12.09 -6.94
N THR A 63 -2.98 -12.27 -5.94
CA THR A 63 -1.70 -12.96 -6.05
C THR A 63 -1.83 -14.45 -5.73
N ARG A 64 -0.91 -15.25 -6.26
CA ARG A 64 -0.82 -16.69 -5.97
C ARG A 64 0.62 -17.06 -5.65
N TYR A 65 0.81 -18.14 -4.89
CA TYR A 65 2.12 -18.70 -4.58
C TYR A 65 2.16 -20.16 -5.08
N PRO A 66 2.43 -20.38 -6.38
CA PRO A 66 2.16 -21.67 -7.03
C PRO A 66 3.25 -22.72 -6.80
N VAL A 67 4.47 -22.33 -6.43
CA VAL A 67 5.61 -23.24 -6.30
C VAL A 67 5.91 -23.53 -4.83
N ASN A 68 5.68 -24.78 -4.42
CA ASN A 68 6.08 -25.26 -3.10
C ASN A 68 7.61 -25.50 -3.05
N GLY A 69 8.21 -25.39 -1.87
CA GLY A 69 9.67 -25.48 -1.73
C GLY A 69 10.11 -25.25 -0.29
N ASN A 70 11.33 -24.75 -0.07
CA ASN A 70 11.87 -24.54 1.27
C ASN A 70 11.34 -23.27 1.98
N HIS A 71 10.69 -22.38 1.24
CA HIS A 71 10.15 -21.09 1.71
C HIS A 71 11.22 -20.14 2.29
N VAL A 72 12.49 -20.39 1.99
CA VAL A 72 13.60 -19.55 2.43
C VAL A 72 13.71 -18.34 1.50
N VAL A 73 13.70 -17.15 2.08
CA VAL A 73 13.94 -15.90 1.36
C VAL A 73 15.46 -15.68 1.27
N GLU A 74 15.99 -15.71 0.06
CA GLU A 74 17.41 -15.49 -0.23
C GLU A 74 17.65 -14.11 -0.85
N LYS A 75 16.98 -13.83 -1.96
CA LYS A 75 17.10 -12.58 -2.70
C LYS A 75 15.78 -12.24 -3.36
N VAL A 76 15.18 -11.14 -2.92
CA VAL A 76 13.94 -10.65 -3.51
C VAL A 76 14.22 -9.97 -4.85
N SER A 77 13.48 -10.35 -5.89
CA SER A 77 13.57 -9.70 -7.20
C SER A 77 12.24 -9.76 -7.94
N TYR A 78 12.04 -8.85 -8.89
CA TYR A 78 10.81 -8.77 -9.68
C TYR A 78 11.10 -8.94 -11.18
N THR A 79 10.24 -9.70 -11.86
CA THR A 79 10.30 -9.91 -13.30
C THR A 79 8.89 -9.85 -13.89
N HIS A 80 8.72 -9.31 -15.09
CA HIS A 80 7.43 -9.37 -15.80
C HIS A 80 7.02 -10.81 -16.11
N ASP A 81 5.72 -11.10 -16.10
CA ASP A 81 5.22 -12.39 -16.54
C ASP A 81 5.08 -12.39 -18.07
N PRO A 82 5.74 -13.32 -18.80
CA PRO A 82 5.65 -13.38 -20.25
C PRO A 82 4.22 -13.55 -20.78
N ASN A 83 3.32 -14.14 -19.99
CA ASN A 83 1.94 -14.40 -20.39
C ASN A 83 0.96 -13.32 -19.92
N GLU A 84 1.35 -12.48 -18.96
CA GLU A 84 0.50 -11.44 -18.36
C GLU A 84 1.34 -10.15 -18.23
N PRO A 85 1.51 -9.37 -19.31
CA PRO A 85 2.47 -8.25 -19.35
C PRO A 85 2.20 -7.16 -18.30
N GLU A 86 0.94 -6.98 -17.92
CA GLU A 86 0.50 -6.05 -16.85
C GLU A 86 0.85 -6.54 -15.43
N LYS A 87 1.40 -7.75 -15.31
CA LYS A 87 1.75 -8.39 -14.05
C LYS A 87 3.15 -8.97 -14.11
N GLY A 88 3.63 -9.37 -12.95
CA GLY A 88 4.93 -9.98 -12.78
C GLY A 88 4.95 -10.98 -11.65
N ARG A 89 6.18 -11.37 -11.36
CA ARG A 89 6.56 -12.36 -10.38
C ARG A 89 7.54 -11.73 -9.40
N VAL A 90 7.26 -11.86 -8.11
CA VAL A 90 8.19 -11.51 -7.03
C VAL A 90 8.85 -12.80 -6.58
N TRP A 91 10.11 -12.99 -6.95
CA TRP A 91 10.93 -14.11 -6.55
C TRP A 91 11.45 -13.91 -5.13
N ILE A 92 11.43 -14.96 -4.32
CA ILE A 92 12.07 -14.97 -2.99
C ILE A 92 13.37 -15.78 -2.98
N ASN A 93 13.50 -16.72 -3.91
CA ASN A 93 14.70 -17.52 -4.19
C ASN A 93 14.66 -17.95 -5.67
N LYS A 94 15.55 -18.86 -6.08
CA LYS A 94 15.66 -19.31 -7.49
C LYS A 94 14.43 -20.06 -8.02
N GLU A 95 13.61 -20.62 -7.13
CA GLU A 95 12.52 -21.56 -7.49
C GLU A 95 11.14 -20.98 -7.18
N GLN A 96 11.02 -20.22 -6.10
CA GLN A 96 9.75 -19.79 -5.52
C GLN A 96 9.47 -18.31 -5.75
N TYR A 97 8.22 -18.01 -6.12
CA TYR A 97 7.77 -16.66 -6.42
C TYR A 97 6.27 -16.47 -6.16
N PHE A 98 5.88 -15.22 -5.90
CA PHE A 98 4.50 -14.77 -5.94
C PHE A 98 4.12 -14.37 -7.37
N LYS A 99 3.08 -14.97 -7.92
CA LYS A 99 2.52 -14.65 -9.24
C LYS A 99 1.42 -13.60 -9.13
N GLY A 100 1.31 -12.74 -10.14
CA GLY A 100 0.17 -11.83 -10.32
C GLY A 100 0.35 -10.49 -9.64
N VAL A 101 1.58 -10.14 -9.30
CA VAL A 101 1.94 -8.85 -8.69
C VAL A 101 2.05 -7.81 -9.79
N THR A 102 1.26 -6.74 -9.75
CA THR A 102 1.36 -5.64 -10.73
C THR A 102 2.57 -4.74 -10.44
N PRO A 103 3.12 -4.03 -11.44
CA PRO A 103 4.22 -3.07 -11.24
C PRO A 103 3.91 -2.03 -10.15
N VAL A 104 2.69 -1.50 -10.12
CA VAL A 104 2.24 -0.52 -9.11
C VAL A 104 2.37 -1.05 -7.68
N VAL A 105 2.08 -2.34 -7.45
CA VAL A 105 2.21 -2.98 -6.13
C VAL A 105 3.68 -3.21 -5.81
N TRP A 106 4.47 -3.65 -6.78
CA TRP A 106 5.91 -3.85 -6.61
C TRP A 106 6.63 -2.55 -6.25
N GLU A 107 6.31 -1.46 -6.95
CA GLU A 107 6.90 -0.13 -6.79
C GLU A 107 6.32 0.67 -5.62
N PHE A 108 5.28 0.15 -4.97
CA PHE A 108 4.60 0.85 -3.87
C PHE A 108 5.57 1.12 -2.71
N ARG A 109 5.54 2.36 -2.25
CA ARG A 109 6.44 2.87 -1.21
C ARG A 109 5.66 3.42 -0.03
N VAL A 110 6.17 3.15 1.16
CA VAL A 110 5.77 3.81 2.40
C VAL A 110 7.00 4.55 2.92
N GLY A 111 6.95 5.88 2.87
CA GLY A 111 8.13 6.71 3.06
C GLY A 111 9.21 6.40 2.01
N GLY A 112 10.46 6.28 2.45
CA GLY A 112 11.58 5.93 1.56
C GLY A 112 11.68 4.44 1.18
N TYR A 113 10.82 3.58 1.73
CA TYR A 113 10.95 2.13 1.60
C TYR A 113 9.96 1.55 0.60
N GLN A 114 10.49 0.77 -0.34
CA GLN A 114 9.69 -0.07 -1.22
C GLN A 114 9.26 -1.31 -0.44
N VAL A 115 7.95 -1.43 -0.17
CA VAL A 115 7.41 -2.35 0.83
C VAL A 115 7.71 -3.80 0.47
N CYS A 116 7.57 -4.17 -0.81
CA CYS A 116 7.78 -5.54 -1.27
C CYS A 116 9.25 -5.93 -1.47
N GLN A 117 10.21 -5.01 -1.35
CA GLN A 117 11.62 -5.28 -1.60
C GLN A 117 12.40 -5.65 -0.32
N LYS A 118 11.86 -5.33 0.85
CA LYS A 118 12.52 -5.52 2.14
C LYS A 118 12.07 -6.78 2.85
#